data_AF-A0A651F3K6-F1
#
_entry.id   AF-A0A651F3K6-F1
#
_cell.length_a   1.000
_cell.length_b   1.000
_cell.length_c   1.000
_cell.angle_alpha   90.00
_cell.angle_beta   90.00
_cell.angle_gamma   90.00
#
_symmetry.space_group_name_H-M   'P 1'
#
loop_
_entity.id
_entity.type
_entity.pdbx_description
1 polymer ?
#
loop_
_entity_poly.entity_id
_entity_poly.type
_entity_poly.pdbx_seq_one_letter_code
_entity_poly.pdbx_strand_id
1 'polypeptide(L)'
;MTPNNSKLRIAYWLVAILGYFAFFLGILYFLIAIHFSIAPEYYNSLQLSSTMLKIEVKDGLVVSSNLSNMPLWLIWLVFLQGIAIFCTIGIMCNFGKRIIQAVREAKVFSDKNPNLFRKIGLGFLILAGLSLFDIGITGDVQKFEIQFKMSYILAALFAYILAEIFQEGNRLEEESKFTV
;
A
#
# COMPACT_ATOMS: atom_id res chain seq x y z
N MET A 1 -9.52 18.30 30.13
CA MET A 1 -8.60 17.14 30.19
C MET A 1 -7.83 17.08 28.89
N THR A 2 -6.51 17.35 28.91
CA THR A 2 -5.67 17.21 27.71
C THR A 2 -5.47 15.73 27.44
N PRO A 3 -5.93 15.18 26.29
CA PRO A 3 -5.72 13.77 25.98
C PRO A 3 -4.21 13.47 25.98
N ASN A 4 -3.85 12.30 26.49
CA ASN A 4 -2.48 11.85 26.68
C ASN A 4 -1.69 11.90 25.34
N ASN A 5 -0.97 13.01 25.14
CA ASN A 5 -0.28 13.38 23.90
C ASN A 5 0.80 12.36 23.47
N SER A 6 1.26 11.51 24.39
CA SER A 6 2.29 10.51 24.11
C SER A 6 1.84 9.48 23.07
N LYS A 7 0.60 8.98 23.15
CA LYS A 7 0.07 7.95 22.25
C LYS A 7 -0.08 8.49 20.81
N LEU A 8 -0.66 9.68 20.67
CA LEU A 8 -0.81 10.35 19.36
C LEU A 8 0.55 10.70 18.75
N ARG A 9 1.54 11.10 19.56
CA ARG A 9 2.90 11.34 19.09
C ARG A 9 3.56 10.07 18.57
N ILE A 10 3.40 8.94 19.26
CA ILE A 10 3.92 7.64 18.81
C ILE A 10 3.25 7.23 17.51
N ALA A 11 1.92 7.31 17.41
CA ALA A 11 1.19 7.00 16.18
C ALA A 11 1.66 7.87 14.99
N TYR A 12 1.86 9.17 15.21
CA TYR A 12 2.39 10.08 14.19
C TYR A 12 3.76 9.62 13.67
N TRP A 13 4.69 9.31 14.57
CA TRP A 13 6.03 8.85 14.20
C TRP A 13 5.99 7.50 13.50
N LEU A 14 5.17 6.56 13.96
CA LEU A 14 5.01 5.25 13.31
C LEU A 14 4.54 5.40 11.87
N VAL A 15 3.51 6.21 11.61
CA VAL A 15 3.02 6.45 10.25
C VAL A 15 4.07 7.19 9.40
N ALA A 16 4.82 8.12 9.98
CA ALA A 16 5.91 8.80 9.29
C ALA A 16 7.03 7.83 8.87
N ILE A 17 7.48 6.99 9.81
CA ILE A 17 8.52 5.98 9.58
C ILE A 17 8.04 4.99 8.51
N LEU A 18 6.80 4.51 8.59
CA LEU A 18 6.23 3.61 7.59
C LEU A 18 6.22 4.26 6.19
N GLY A 19 5.85 5.54 6.09
CA GLY A 19 5.86 6.27 4.84
C GLY A 19 7.27 6.43 4.25
N TYR A 20 8.26 6.78 5.06
CA TYR A 20 9.66 6.87 4.62
C TYR A 20 10.24 5.52 4.24
N PHE A 21 9.91 4.47 5.01
CA PHE A 21 10.32 3.12 4.73
C PHE A 21 9.74 2.61 3.41
N ALA A 22 8.44 2.85 3.15
CA ALA A 22 7.83 2.53 1.87
C ALA A 22 8.50 3.26 0.70
N PHE A 23 8.83 4.55 0.88
CA PHE A 23 9.55 5.32 -0.14
C PHE A 23 10.96 4.77 -0.40
N PHE A 24 11.70 4.45 0.66
CA PHE A 24 13.03 3.84 0.56
C PHE A 24 12.98 2.49 -0.15
N LEU A 25 12.02 1.63 0.19
CA LEU A 25 11.80 0.35 -0.50
C LEU A 25 11.48 0.56 -1.98
N GLY A 26 10.68 1.57 -2.33
CA GLY A 26 10.41 1.94 -3.71
C GLY A 26 11.68 2.31 -4.49
N ILE A 27 12.58 3.09 -3.89
CA ILE A 27 13.89 3.43 -4.51
C ILE A 27 14.75 2.19 -4.67
N LEU A 28 14.88 1.37 -3.61
CA LEU A 28 15.67 0.14 -3.67
C LEU A 28 15.15 -0.80 -4.77
N TYR A 29 13.83 -0.95 -4.85
CA TYR A 29 13.16 -1.75 -5.87
C TYR A 29 13.41 -1.22 -7.28
N PHE A 30 13.41 0.10 -7.48
CA PHE A 30 13.76 0.72 -8.76
C PHE A 30 15.23 0.52 -9.14
N LEU A 31 16.16 0.60 -8.19
CA LEU A 31 17.58 0.30 -8.44
C LEU A 31 17.80 -1.16 -8.84
N ILE A 32 17.07 -2.08 -8.22
CA ILE A 32 17.05 -3.50 -8.62
C ILE A 32 16.55 -3.65 -10.05
N ALA A 33 15.49 -2.92 -10.44
CA ALA A 33 14.97 -2.93 -11.81
C ALA A 33 16.02 -2.48 -12.85
N ILE A 34 16.78 -1.41 -12.53
CA ILE A 34 17.87 -0.92 -13.37
C ILE A 34 18.99 -1.95 -13.46
N HIS A 35 19.43 -2.50 -12.33
CA HIS A 35 20.51 -3.48 -12.30
C HIS A 35 20.12 -4.76 -13.07
N PHE A 36 18.87 -5.22 -12.91
CA PHE A 36 18.32 -6.33 -13.68
C PHE A 36 18.34 -6.06 -15.19
N SER A 37 18.08 -4.82 -15.61
CA SER A 37 18.09 -4.43 -17.02
C SER A 37 19.48 -4.39 -17.64
N ILE A 38 20.54 -4.18 -16.84
CA ILE A 38 21.93 -4.11 -17.31
C ILE A 38 22.59 -5.49 -17.30
N ALA A 39 22.38 -6.27 -16.24
CA ALA A 39 23.04 -7.55 -16.03
C ALA A 39 22.03 -8.64 -15.61
N PRO A 40 21.12 -9.07 -16.51
CA PRO A 40 20.10 -10.06 -16.19
C PRO A 40 20.73 -11.41 -15.79
N GLU A 41 21.89 -11.76 -16.35
CA GLU A 41 22.58 -13.02 -16.04
C GLU A 41 23.01 -13.15 -14.58
N TYR A 42 23.25 -12.03 -13.89
CA TYR A 42 23.54 -12.03 -12.44
C TYR A 42 22.41 -12.70 -11.65
N TYR A 43 21.16 -12.47 -12.08
CA TYR A 43 19.97 -12.99 -11.40
C TYR A 43 19.63 -14.43 -11.75
N ASN A 44 20.25 -15.03 -12.78
CA ASN A 44 20.05 -16.44 -13.14
C ASN A 44 20.62 -17.40 -12.09
N SER A 45 21.64 -16.96 -11.35
CA SER A 45 22.22 -17.73 -10.23
C SER A 45 21.50 -17.49 -8.91
N LEU A 46 20.73 -16.40 -8.81
CA LEU A 46 19.86 -16.15 -7.68
C LEU A 46 18.65 -17.08 -7.82
N GLN A 47 18.74 -18.28 -7.25
CA GLN A 47 17.57 -19.08 -6.95
C GLN A 47 16.76 -18.29 -5.92
N LEU A 48 15.90 -17.38 -6.39
CA LEU A 48 14.81 -16.80 -5.62
C LEU A 48 13.88 -17.95 -5.27
N SER A 49 14.26 -18.67 -4.21
CA SER A 49 13.37 -19.53 -3.48
C SER A 49 12.20 -18.62 -3.12
N SER A 50 11.03 -18.87 -3.72
CA SER A 50 9.75 -18.19 -3.46
C SER A 50 9.28 -18.29 -2.00
N THR A 51 10.14 -18.85 -1.15
CA THR A 51 10.02 -19.13 0.27
C THR A 51 10.38 -17.95 1.17
N MET A 52 9.93 -16.76 0.80
CA MET A 52 9.43 -15.79 1.79
C MET A 52 7.95 -15.57 1.43
N LEU A 53 7.09 -16.49 1.89
CA LEU A 53 5.62 -16.52 1.79
C LEU A 53 4.96 -17.13 0.55
N LYS A 54 5.21 -18.42 0.28
CA LYS A 54 4.19 -19.51 0.31
C LYS A 54 4.84 -20.82 -0.15
N ILE A 55 4.97 -21.78 0.77
CA ILE A 55 5.18 -23.18 0.40
C ILE A 55 3.79 -23.76 0.18
N GLU A 56 3.32 -23.84 -1.06
CA GLU A 56 2.34 -24.85 -1.43
C GLU A 56 3.12 -26.00 -2.09
N VAL A 57 3.34 -27.06 -1.31
CA VAL A 57 3.72 -28.36 -1.87
C VAL A 57 2.45 -28.97 -2.46
N LYS A 58 2.30 -28.86 -3.78
CA LYS A 58 1.59 -29.88 -4.57
C LYS A 58 2.57 -30.52 -5.52
N ASP A 59 2.80 -31.82 -5.32
CA ASP A 59 3.39 -32.78 -6.27
C ASP A 59 4.88 -32.63 -6.64
N GLY A 60 5.75 -32.21 -5.71
CA GLY A 60 7.19 -32.51 -5.79
C GLY A 60 7.98 -31.89 -6.95
N LEU A 61 7.39 -30.97 -7.72
CA LEU A 61 8.08 -30.25 -8.78
C LEU A 61 8.71 -28.98 -8.19
N VAL A 62 10.03 -28.96 -8.03
CA VAL A 62 10.76 -27.72 -7.72
C VAL A 62 10.73 -26.86 -8.97
N VAL A 63 9.79 -25.93 -9.00
CA VAL A 63 9.62 -25.02 -10.11
C VAL A 63 10.60 -23.86 -9.97
N SER A 64 11.74 -23.92 -10.66
CA SER A 64 12.62 -22.77 -10.81
C SER A 64 12.00 -21.80 -11.82
N SER A 65 11.53 -20.64 -11.37
CA SER A 65 11.12 -19.56 -12.25
C SER A 65 12.36 -18.92 -12.89
N ASN A 66 12.64 -19.25 -14.16
CA ASN A 66 13.67 -18.56 -14.93
C ASN A 66 13.15 -17.18 -15.35
N LEU A 67 13.44 -16.14 -14.55
CA LEU A 67 13.13 -14.74 -14.90
C LEU A 67 13.71 -14.34 -16.26
N SER A 68 14.79 -15.00 -16.70
CA SER A 68 15.45 -14.76 -17.99
C SER A 68 14.58 -15.04 -19.22
N ASN A 69 13.58 -15.91 -19.12
CA ASN A 69 12.69 -16.25 -20.23
C ASN A 69 11.46 -15.33 -20.34
N MET A 70 11.33 -14.35 -19.43
CA MET A 70 10.22 -13.42 -19.41
C MET A 70 10.51 -12.25 -20.38
N PRO A 71 9.54 -11.83 -21.20
CA PRO A 71 9.78 -10.73 -22.12
C PRO A 71 10.04 -9.44 -21.32
N LEU A 72 11.04 -8.67 -21.74
CA LEU A 72 11.54 -7.49 -21.01
C LEU A 72 10.42 -6.49 -20.65
N TRP A 73 9.42 -6.31 -21.52
CA TRP A 73 8.29 -5.42 -21.27
C TRP A 73 7.43 -5.87 -20.07
N LEU A 74 7.28 -7.18 -19.87
CA LEU A 74 6.48 -7.74 -18.78
C LEU A 74 7.22 -7.60 -17.45
N ILE A 75 8.55 -7.73 -17.48
CA ILE A 75 9.43 -7.46 -16.34
C ILE A 75 9.30 -5.99 -15.91
N TRP A 76 9.39 -5.06 -16.85
CA TRP A 76 9.18 -3.64 -16.57
C TRP A 76 7.79 -3.34 -16.03
N LEU A 77 6.76 -4.04 -16.51
CA LEU A 77 5.40 -3.88 -16.01
C LEU A 77 5.28 -4.32 -14.54
N VAL A 78 5.89 -5.44 -14.14
CA VAL A 78 5.97 -5.89 -12.74
C VAL A 78 6.71 -4.86 -11.88
N PHE A 79 7.84 -4.33 -12.37
CA PHE A 79 8.58 -3.30 -11.64
C PHE A 79 7.77 -2.01 -11.48
N LEU A 80 7.09 -1.56 -12.53
CA LEU A 80 6.24 -0.36 -12.50
C LEU A 80 5.07 -0.53 -11.52
N GLN A 81 4.43 -1.71 -11.53
CA GLN A 81 3.38 -2.07 -10.58
C GLN A 81 3.88 -2.01 -9.13
N GLY A 82 5.05 -2.59 -8.84
CA GLY A 82 5.65 -2.55 -7.50
C GLY A 82 5.97 -1.13 -7.04
N ILE A 83 6.53 -0.29 -7.92
CA ILE A 83 6.77 1.14 -7.64
C ILE A 83 5.45 1.86 -7.34
N ALA A 84 4.43 1.64 -8.16
CA ALA A 84 3.11 2.24 -7.97
C ALA A 84 2.50 1.86 -6.60
N ILE A 85 2.68 0.61 -6.16
CA ILE A 85 2.26 0.15 -4.82
C ILE A 85 3.00 0.94 -3.72
N PHE A 86 4.33 1.03 -3.77
CA PHE A 86 5.12 1.76 -2.77
C PHE A 86 4.77 3.25 -2.74
N CYS A 87 4.62 3.89 -3.90
CA CYS A 87 4.19 5.28 -4.02
C CYS A 87 2.81 5.48 -3.40
N THR A 88 1.84 4.60 -3.68
CA THR A 88 0.49 4.67 -3.14
C THR A 88 0.50 4.57 -1.61
N ILE A 89 1.24 3.60 -1.04
CA ILE A 89 1.40 3.45 0.41
C ILE A 89 2.02 4.72 1.04
N GLY A 90 3.06 5.28 0.42
CA GLY A 90 3.71 6.52 0.89
C GLY A 90 2.74 7.71 0.92
N ILE A 91 1.93 7.87 -0.13
CA ILE A 91 0.90 8.92 -0.21
C ILE A 91 -0.16 8.73 0.88
N MET A 92 -0.64 7.50 1.08
CA MET A 92 -1.62 7.18 2.13
C MET A 92 -1.09 7.48 3.52
N CYS A 93 0.18 7.16 3.80
CA CYS A 93 0.83 7.51 5.07
C CYS A 93 0.87 9.04 5.28
N ASN A 94 1.08 9.81 4.21
CA ASN A 94 1.04 11.27 4.29
C ASN A 94 -0.36 11.80 4.67
N PHE A 95 -1.43 11.20 4.13
CA PHE A 95 -2.78 11.54 4.56
C PHE A 95 -3.06 11.11 6.01
N GLY A 96 -2.61 9.92 6.41
CA GLY A 96 -2.71 9.43 7.79
C GLY A 96 -2.05 10.38 8.80
N LYS A 97 -0.85 10.90 8.49
CA LYS A 97 -0.17 11.92 9.32
C LYS A 97 -1.03 13.17 9.52
N ARG A 98 -1.67 13.67 8.47
CA ARG A 98 -2.53 14.86 8.53
C ARG A 98 -3.76 14.62 9.42
N ILE A 99 -4.36 13.44 9.33
CA ILE A 99 -5.48 13.05 10.21
C ILE A 99 -5.02 13.01 11.67
N ILE A 100 -3.89 12.34 11.97
CA ILE A 100 -3.36 12.27 13.35
C ILE A 100 -3.03 13.65 13.89
N GLN A 101 -2.47 14.54 13.05
CA GLN A 101 -2.20 15.92 13.43
C GLN A 101 -3.49 16.69 13.74
N ALA A 102 -4.54 16.54 12.93
CA ALA A 102 -5.84 17.16 13.18
C ALA A 102 -6.45 16.68 14.51
N VAL A 103 -6.31 15.38 14.82
CA VAL A 103 -6.73 14.82 16.12
C VAL A 103 -5.95 15.44 17.27
N ARG A 104 -4.64 15.61 17.13
CA ARG A 104 -3.79 16.24 18.14
C ARG A 104 -4.14 17.70 18.41
N GLU A 105 -4.56 18.43 17.37
CA GLU A 105 -5.00 19.83 17.46
C GLU A 105 -6.46 19.97 17.93
N ALA A 106 -7.14 18.87 18.30
CA ALA A 106 -8.57 18.82 18.61
C ALA A 106 -9.48 19.36 17.49
N LYS A 107 -8.98 19.37 16.25
CA LYS A 107 -9.73 19.74 15.02
C LYS A 107 -10.20 18.48 14.29
N VAL A 108 -10.68 17.50 15.06
CA VAL A 108 -11.07 16.16 14.59
C VAL A 108 -12.23 16.25 13.60
N PHE A 109 -13.14 17.17 13.81
CA PHE A 109 -14.32 17.33 12.95
C PHE A 109 -14.17 18.39 11.87
N SER A 110 -12.97 18.92 11.61
CA SER A 110 -12.84 19.88 10.50
C SER A 110 -13.23 19.25 9.15
N ASP A 111 -13.84 20.03 8.25
CA ASP A 111 -14.24 19.64 6.88
C ASP A 111 -13.14 18.93 6.06
N LYS A 112 -11.87 19.14 6.43
CA LYS A 112 -10.73 18.56 5.73
C LYS A 112 -10.56 17.07 6.03
N ASN A 113 -11.00 16.58 7.18
CA ASN A 113 -10.73 15.22 7.63
C ASN A 113 -11.55 14.15 6.88
N PRO A 114 -12.87 14.33 6.63
CA PRO A 114 -13.63 13.42 5.78
C PRO A 114 -12.99 13.23 4.40
N ASN A 115 -12.50 14.31 3.79
CA ASN A 115 -11.84 14.26 2.49
C ASN A 115 -10.51 13.45 2.54
N LEU A 116 -9.74 13.57 3.62
CA LEU A 116 -8.53 12.76 3.80
C LEU A 116 -8.84 11.27 3.92
N PHE A 117 -9.90 10.89 4.65
CA PHE A 117 -10.35 9.50 4.73
C PHE A 117 -10.81 8.96 3.38
N ARG A 118 -11.57 9.75 2.59
CA ARG A 118 -11.94 9.38 1.21
C ARG A 118 -10.72 9.14 0.32
N LYS A 119 -9.69 9.98 0.44
CA LYS A 119 -8.43 9.80 -0.30
C LYS A 119 -7.67 8.54 0.11
N ILE A 120 -7.68 8.19 1.41
CA ILE A 120 -7.13 6.91 1.88
C ILE A 120 -7.95 5.73 1.32
N GLY A 121 -9.28 5.82 1.32
CA GLY A 121 -10.16 4.83 0.72
C GLY A 121 -9.88 4.61 -0.77
N LEU A 122 -9.75 5.69 -1.54
CA LEU A 122 -9.34 5.63 -2.94
C LEU A 122 -7.95 4.99 -3.10
N GLY A 123 -7.00 5.31 -2.22
CA GLY A 123 -5.68 4.68 -2.19
C GLY A 123 -5.77 3.15 -2.03
N PHE A 124 -6.63 2.65 -1.14
CA PHE A 124 -6.88 1.22 -1.00
C PHE A 124 -7.54 0.59 -2.24
N LEU A 125 -8.45 1.30 -2.93
CA LEU A 125 -9.01 0.82 -4.20
C LEU A 125 -7.94 0.74 -5.30
N ILE A 126 -7.03 1.72 -5.37
CA ILE A 126 -5.88 1.69 -6.27
C ILE A 126 -4.98 0.48 -5.94
N LEU A 127 -4.70 0.23 -4.66
CA LEU A 127 -3.93 -0.96 -4.24
C LEU A 127 -4.64 -2.27 -4.60
N ALA A 128 -5.96 -2.33 -4.50
CA ALA A 128 -6.75 -3.48 -4.92
C ALA A 128 -6.63 -3.73 -6.42
N GLY A 129 -6.77 -2.68 -7.24
CA GLY A 129 -6.62 -2.77 -8.70
C GLY A 129 -5.20 -3.13 -9.12
N LEU A 130 -4.18 -2.50 -8.50
CA LEU A 130 -2.78 -2.84 -8.73
C LEU A 130 -2.47 -4.28 -8.30
N SER A 131 -3.13 -4.82 -7.29
CA SER A 131 -2.89 -6.18 -6.82
C SER A 131 -3.73 -7.23 -7.54
N LEU A 132 -4.60 -6.82 -8.48
CA LEU A 132 -5.50 -7.73 -9.18
C LEU A 132 -4.73 -8.68 -10.11
N PHE A 133 -3.66 -8.20 -10.70
CA PHE A 133 -2.81 -8.95 -11.62
C PHE A 133 -1.56 -9.41 -10.88
N ASP A 134 -1.47 -10.71 -10.63
CA ASP A 134 -0.22 -11.34 -10.19
C ASP A 134 0.43 -12.01 -11.41
N ILE A 135 1.59 -11.50 -11.78
CA ILE A 135 2.32 -11.96 -12.96
C ILE A 135 3.45 -12.83 -12.44
N GLY A 136 3.19 -14.12 -12.39
CA GLY A 136 4.13 -15.12 -11.92
C GLY A 136 4.69 -15.97 -13.05
N ILE A 137 5.87 -16.54 -12.83
CA ILE A 137 6.39 -17.62 -13.66
C ILE A 137 6.28 -18.90 -12.83
N THR A 138 5.58 -19.91 -13.33
CA THR A 138 5.62 -21.26 -12.75
C THR A 138 6.25 -22.20 -13.78
N GLY A 139 7.58 -22.25 -13.77
CA GLY A 139 8.39 -23.16 -14.58
C GLY A 139 8.69 -22.52 -15.91
N ASP A 140 8.47 -23.25 -17.00
CA ASP A 140 8.58 -22.71 -18.36
C ASP A 140 7.28 -22.04 -18.83
N VAL A 141 6.23 -22.05 -18.02
CA VAL A 141 4.92 -21.46 -18.36
C VAL A 141 4.71 -20.15 -17.61
N GLN A 142 4.51 -19.07 -18.36
CA GLN A 142 4.04 -17.80 -17.82
C GLN A 142 2.62 -17.98 -17.29
N LYS A 143 2.41 -17.69 -16.00
CA LYS A 143 1.08 -17.74 -15.39
C LYS A 143 0.61 -16.32 -15.09
N PHE A 144 -0.51 -15.96 -15.70
CA PHE A 144 -1.27 -14.79 -15.32
C PHE A 144 -2.31 -15.23 -14.31
N GLU A 145 -2.12 -14.87 -13.04
CA GLU A 145 -3.10 -15.14 -12.00
C GLU A 145 -3.84 -13.84 -11.66
N ILE A 146 -5.16 -13.94 -11.59
CA ILE A 146 -6.00 -12.85 -11.09
C ILE A 146 -6.18 -13.09 -9.59
N GLN A 147 -5.50 -12.30 -8.77
CA GLN A 147 -5.61 -12.39 -7.32
C GLN A 147 -6.49 -11.28 -6.77
N PHE A 148 -7.63 -11.65 -6.20
CA PHE A 148 -8.54 -10.69 -5.60
C PHE A 148 -8.26 -10.53 -4.10
N LYS A 149 -7.52 -9.48 -3.72
CA LYS A 149 -7.21 -9.19 -2.32
C LYS A 149 -8.35 -8.44 -1.63
N MET A 150 -9.29 -9.21 -1.08
CA MET A 150 -10.48 -8.69 -0.37
C MET A 150 -10.12 -7.73 0.78
N SER A 151 -8.95 -7.89 1.39
CA SER A 151 -8.46 -7.01 2.46
C SER A 151 -8.39 -5.54 2.07
N TYR A 152 -7.97 -5.22 0.84
CA TYR A 152 -7.90 -3.83 0.38
C TYR A 152 -9.28 -3.21 0.17
N ILE A 153 -10.25 -3.99 -0.31
CA ILE A 153 -11.61 -3.51 -0.53
C ILE A 153 -12.31 -3.26 0.81
N LEU A 154 -12.14 -4.16 1.78
CA LEU A 154 -12.65 -3.96 3.13
C LEU A 154 -12.00 -2.74 3.78
N ALA A 155 -10.68 -2.55 3.63
CA ALA A 155 -10.00 -1.36 4.14
C ALA A 155 -10.50 -0.06 3.48
N ALA A 156 -10.77 -0.09 2.16
CA ALA A 156 -11.37 1.03 1.46
C ALA A 156 -12.76 1.36 2.01
N LEU A 157 -13.62 0.34 2.19
CA LEU A 157 -14.95 0.50 2.77
C LEU A 157 -14.89 1.12 4.17
N PHE A 158 -14.02 0.62 5.04
CA PHE A 158 -13.82 1.20 6.37
C PHE A 158 -13.37 2.66 6.31
N ALA A 159 -12.47 3.01 5.39
CA ALA A 159 -12.03 4.39 5.22
C ALA A 159 -13.19 5.31 4.77
N TYR A 160 -14.07 4.84 3.87
CA TYR A 160 -15.26 5.59 3.48
C TYR A 160 -16.28 5.71 4.62
N ILE A 161 -16.53 4.65 5.38
CA ILE A 161 -17.40 4.70 6.56
C ILE A 161 -16.87 5.73 7.58
N LEU A 162 -15.56 5.74 7.84
CA LEU A 162 -14.94 6.74 8.69
C LEU A 162 -15.09 8.15 8.11
N ALA A 163 -14.99 8.33 6.80
CA ALA A 163 -15.23 9.63 6.19
C ALA A 163 -16.65 10.16 6.48
N GLU A 164 -17.66 9.31 6.34
CA GLU A 164 -19.06 9.68 6.60
C GLU A 164 -19.31 9.94 8.10
N ILE A 165 -18.76 9.12 9.00
CA ILE A 165 -18.86 9.35 10.45
C ILE A 165 -18.28 10.70 10.84
N PHE A 166 -17.12 11.06 10.28
CA PHE A 166 -16.47 12.33 10.56
C PHE A 166 -17.22 13.52 9.95
N GLN A 167 -17.85 13.34 8.78
CA GLN A 167 -18.68 14.38 8.17
C GLN A 167 -19.93 14.65 9.01
N GLU A 168 -20.61 13.60 9.46
CA GLU A 168 -21.77 13.73 10.33
C GLU A 168 -21.39 14.36 11.68
N GLY A 169 -20.25 13.96 12.25
CA GLY A 169 -19.69 14.57 13.45
C GLY A 169 -19.43 16.07 13.29
N ASN A 170 -18.96 16.53 12.12
CA ASN A 170 -18.81 17.96 11.85
C ASN A 170 -20.14 18.69 11.84
N ARG A 171 -21.13 18.13 11.14
CA ARG A 171 -22.47 18.71 11.06
C ARG A 171 -23.08 18.91 12.45
N LEU A 172 -22.98 17.90 13.31
CA LEU A 172 -23.48 17.98 14.69
C LEU A 172 -22.72 19.02 15.53
N GLU A 173 -21.41 19.15 15.35
CA GLU A 173 -20.63 20.20 16.02
C GLU A 173 -21.05 21.60 15.57
N GLU A 174 -21.30 21.80 14.28
CA GLU A 174 -21.79 23.07 13.73
C GLU A 174 -23.18 23.43 14.27
N GLU A 175 -24.13 22.49 14.24
CA GLU A 175 -25.49 22.70 14.79
C GLU A 175 -25.45 23.08 16.28
N SER A 176 -24.57 22.45 17.06
CA SER A 176 -24.40 22.76 18.48
C SER A 176 -23.92 24.20 18.74
N LYS A 177 -23.14 24.78 17.82
CA LYS A 177 -22.63 26.16 17.94
C LYS A 177 -23.71 27.22 17.72
N PHE A 178 -24.77 26.90 16.98
CA PHE A 178 -25.86 27.84 16.67
C PHE A 178 -27.05 27.76 17.64
N THR A 179 -27.06 26.78 18.54
CA THR A 179 -28.18 26.53 19.47
C THR A 179 -27.97 27.15 20.86
N VAL A 180 -26.80 27.76 21.11
CA VAL A 180 -26.47 28.48 22.36
C VAL A 180 -26.69 29.98 22.17
#